data_AF-A0A3C1HBR3-F1
#
_entry.id   AF-A0A3C1HBR3-F1
#
_cell.length_a   1.000
_cell.length_b   1.000
_cell.length_c   1.000
_cell.angle_alpha   90.00
_cell.angle_beta   90.00
_cell.angle_gamma   90.00
#
_symmetry.space_group_name_H-M   'P 1'
#
loop_
_entity.id
_entity.type
_entity.pdbx_description
1 polymer ?
#
loop_
_entity_poly.entity_id
_entity_poly.type
_entity_poly.pdbx_seq_one_letter_code
_entity_poly.pdbx_strand_id
1 'polypeptide(L)'
;MMTPKTFVICLAMLLLGGGAWFLLDQGAEVRRQESIQALRLAHRDAVQREFVARTNRLHTENRAAFELEIRRREQVERLLGGPLDAIVKEPGVGISEMIRRLAVAVVPQGATPVVRVERFTEFLLSVDLPSAATYDEMAAWSREIVSRAGRYLHLVRFIREGMVVGEIDRGEIEQIRDWGKAGTPEIVSRLKNSPELETGVGESTAGEVDLSALRPAPPAADSEAREEEEKGPNAAYAQFNSLVKARMQGVTNALTEMGKAINLGLLRSSAATRARVAALEATIAELQPAKVFFHNPAAAMDEILATRGAEALYRSITVRTLKARYNAVLQADRMFNSFSEYGAVLKSFLDTMERYRSSWTLTSDGQRLDFADPSVDVAYQKAIRQCERAREVAIQAYQEWQRACWTGVAPEAPAK
;
A
#
# COMPACT_ATOMS: atom_id res chain seq x y z
N MET A 1 -89.90 11.30 24.39
CA MET A 1 -89.60 10.26 25.40
C MET A 1 -89.36 8.94 24.68
N MET A 2 -88.11 8.49 24.57
CA MET A 2 -87.79 7.17 23.99
C MET A 2 -88.22 6.10 24.99
N THR A 3 -89.01 5.11 24.56
CA THR A 3 -89.43 4.02 25.44
C THR A 3 -88.24 3.09 25.70
N PRO A 4 -88.15 2.46 26.89
CA PRO A 4 -87.00 1.62 27.27
C PRO A 4 -86.72 0.48 26.29
N LYS A 5 -87.74 -0.01 25.56
CA LYS A 5 -87.59 -1.05 24.52
C LYS A 5 -86.80 -0.57 23.29
N THR A 6 -87.05 0.66 22.83
CA THR A 6 -86.30 1.26 21.70
C THR A 6 -84.83 1.46 22.03
N PHE A 7 -84.50 1.79 23.28
CA PHE A 7 -83.10 1.96 23.70
C PHE A 7 -82.33 0.63 23.69
N VAL A 8 -82.95 -0.45 24.17
CA VAL A 8 -82.34 -1.79 24.17
C VAL A 8 -82.09 -2.30 22.75
N ILE A 9 -83.03 -2.06 21.82
CA ILE A 9 -82.88 -2.49 20.41
C ILE A 9 -81.73 -1.74 19.73
N CYS A 10 -81.62 -0.41 19.92
CA CYS A 10 -80.53 0.37 19.36
C CYS A 10 -79.16 -0.04 19.94
N LEU A 11 -79.10 -0.33 21.24
CA LEU A 11 -77.87 -0.81 21.89
C LEU A 11 -77.47 -2.19 21.34
N ALA A 12 -78.42 -3.09 21.14
CA ALA A 12 -78.16 -4.41 20.57
C ALA A 12 -77.66 -4.32 19.12
N MET A 13 -78.24 -3.45 18.29
CA MET A 13 -77.76 -3.23 16.91
C MET A 13 -76.35 -2.62 16.88
N LEU A 14 -76.02 -1.69 17.78
CA LEU A 14 -74.67 -1.13 17.88
C LEU A 14 -73.64 -2.17 18.33
N LEU A 15 -73.99 -3.04 19.28
CA LEU A 15 -73.11 -4.13 19.72
C LEU A 15 -72.90 -5.18 18.63
N LEU A 16 -73.95 -5.53 17.87
CA LEU A 16 -73.84 -6.45 16.73
C LEU A 16 -73.03 -5.84 15.57
N GLY A 17 -73.26 -4.57 15.25
CA GLY A 17 -72.51 -3.85 14.23
C GLY A 17 -71.04 -3.68 14.60
N GLY A 18 -70.75 -3.32 15.86
CA GLY A 18 -69.39 -3.19 16.38
C GLY A 18 -68.65 -4.53 16.43
N GLY A 19 -69.33 -5.62 16.84
CA GLY A 19 -68.77 -6.96 16.84
C GLY A 19 -68.45 -7.48 15.43
N ALA A 20 -69.34 -7.24 14.46
CA ALA A 20 -69.10 -7.63 13.07
C ALA A 20 -67.95 -6.83 12.43
N TRP A 21 -67.85 -5.53 12.72
CA TRP A 21 -66.73 -4.70 12.24
C TRP A 21 -65.39 -5.13 12.84
N PHE A 22 -65.35 -5.42 14.14
CA PHE A 22 -64.14 -5.90 14.81
C PHE A 22 -63.64 -7.25 14.27
N LEU A 23 -64.55 -8.18 13.96
CA LEU A 23 -64.19 -9.47 13.34
C LEU A 23 -63.66 -9.31 11.91
N LEU A 24 -64.23 -8.39 11.13
CA LEU A 24 -63.75 -8.06 9.78
C LEU A 24 -62.38 -7.40 9.81
N ASP A 25 -62.14 -6.50 10.77
CA ASP A 25 -60.87 -5.80 10.95
C ASP A 25 -59.75 -6.77 11.39
N GLN A 26 -60.04 -7.67 12.34
CA GLN A 26 -59.09 -8.74 12.69
C GLN A 26 -58.77 -9.66 11.51
N GLY A 27 -59.78 -10.03 10.71
CA GLY A 27 -59.56 -10.84 9.51
C GLY A 27 -58.79 -10.12 8.40
N ALA A 28 -58.87 -8.79 8.33
CA ALA A 28 -58.07 -7.99 7.41
C ALA A 28 -56.61 -7.91 7.85
N GLU A 29 -56.37 -7.73 9.16
CA GLU A 29 -55.02 -7.60 9.70
C GLU A 29 -54.23 -8.91 9.65
N VAL A 30 -54.88 -10.07 9.89
CA VAL A 30 -54.25 -11.39 9.73
C VAL A 30 -53.81 -11.61 8.27
N ARG A 31 -54.68 -11.34 7.29
CA ARG A 31 -54.34 -11.45 5.85
C ARG A 31 -53.22 -10.49 5.45
N ARG A 32 -53.19 -9.30 6.05
CA ARG A 32 -52.10 -8.34 5.85
C ARG A 32 -50.78 -8.86 6.41
N GLN A 33 -50.78 -9.47 7.60
CA GLN A 33 -49.59 -10.08 8.17
C GLN A 33 -49.10 -11.28 7.36
N GLU A 34 -50.00 -12.15 6.89
CA GLU A 34 -49.66 -13.29 6.03
C GLU A 34 -49.04 -12.83 4.70
N SER A 35 -49.60 -11.81 4.04
CA SER A 35 -49.03 -11.27 2.80
C SER A 35 -47.66 -10.61 3.01
N ILE A 36 -47.45 -9.91 4.12
CA ILE A 36 -46.14 -9.34 4.48
C ILE A 36 -45.13 -10.46 4.76
N GLN A 37 -45.52 -11.53 5.44
CA GLN A 37 -44.65 -12.67 5.70
C GLN A 37 -44.29 -13.41 4.41
N ALA A 38 -45.26 -13.64 3.52
CA ALA A 38 -45.02 -14.26 2.21
C ALA A 38 -44.06 -13.42 1.36
N LEU A 39 -44.23 -12.10 1.33
CA LEU A 39 -43.32 -11.20 0.62
C LEU A 39 -41.89 -11.22 1.20
N ARG A 40 -41.77 -11.26 2.53
CA ARG A 40 -40.46 -11.36 3.21
C ARG A 40 -39.75 -12.68 2.92
N LEU A 41 -40.48 -13.80 2.89
CA LEU A 41 -39.93 -15.10 2.52
C LEU A 41 -39.48 -15.12 1.06
N ALA A 42 -40.33 -14.66 0.14
CA ALA A 42 -39.98 -14.59 -1.28
C ALA A 42 -38.74 -13.70 -1.55
N HIS A 43 -38.62 -12.57 -0.84
CA HIS A 43 -37.45 -11.70 -0.94
C HIS A 43 -36.18 -12.38 -0.40
N ARG A 44 -36.25 -13.07 0.74
CA ARG A 44 -35.11 -13.83 1.28
C ARG A 44 -34.66 -14.93 0.32
N ASP A 45 -35.59 -15.67 -0.27
CA ASP A 45 -35.28 -16.73 -1.23
C ASP A 45 -34.67 -16.19 -2.54
N ALA A 46 -35.08 -15.00 -2.98
CA ALA A 46 -34.49 -14.34 -4.14
C ALA A 46 -33.03 -13.92 -3.84
N VAL A 47 -32.80 -13.25 -2.70
CA VAL A 47 -31.46 -12.81 -2.28
C VAL A 47 -30.52 -14.00 -2.07
N GLN A 48 -31.00 -15.09 -1.48
CA GLN A 48 -30.20 -16.28 -1.24
C GLN A 48 -29.81 -17.00 -2.54
N ARG A 49 -30.73 -17.08 -3.50
CA ARG A 49 -30.43 -17.63 -4.84
C ARG A 49 -29.41 -16.78 -5.59
N GLU A 50 -29.53 -15.46 -5.51
CA GLU A 50 -28.58 -14.54 -6.14
C GLU A 50 -27.19 -14.64 -5.49
N PHE A 51 -27.13 -14.76 -4.16
CA PHE A 51 -25.88 -14.96 -3.43
C PHE A 51 -25.19 -16.26 -3.85
N VAL A 52 -25.92 -17.39 -3.90
CA VAL A 52 -25.39 -18.69 -4.33
C VAL A 52 -24.93 -18.66 -5.79
N ALA A 53 -25.69 -18.01 -6.68
CA ALA A 53 -25.29 -17.86 -8.08
C ALA A 53 -24.00 -17.03 -8.21
N ARG A 54 -23.88 -15.95 -7.42
CA ARG A 54 -22.71 -15.08 -7.42
C ARG A 54 -21.48 -15.77 -6.85
N THR A 55 -21.59 -16.50 -5.74
CA THR A 55 -20.46 -17.26 -5.18
C THR A 55 -20.03 -18.40 -6.10
N ASN A 56 -20.96 -19.13 -6.71
CA ASN A 56 -20.62 -20.17 -7.70
C ASN A 56 -19.91 -19.58 -8.93
N ARG A 57 -20.35 -18.41 -9.40
CA ARG A 57 -19.69 -17.70 -10.50
C ARG A 57 -18.27 -17.25 -10.12
N LEU A 58 -18.09 -16.70 -8.93
CA LEU A 58 -16.75 -16.34 -8.43
C LEU A 58 -15.84 -17.56 -8.25
N HIS A 59 -16.36 -18.69 -7.76
CA HIS A 59 -15.58 -19.92 -7.63
C HIS A 59 -15.17 -20.51 -8.98
N THR A 60 -16.03 -20.45 -9.98
CA THR A 60 -15.73 -20.93 -11.35
C THR A 60 -14.72 -20.02 -12.06
N GLU A 61 -14.89 -18.70 -11.95
CA GLU A 61 -13.93 -17.72 -12.47
C GLU A 61 -12.55 -17.83 -11.80
N ASN A 62 -12.50 -18.02 -10.47
CA ASN A 62 -11.24 -18.22 -9.73
C ASN A 62 -10.55 -19.54 -10.08
N ARG A 63 -11.29 -20.64 -10.29
CA ARG A 63 -10.72 -21.92 -10.74
C ARG A 63 -10.09 -21.81 -12.13
N ALA A 64 -10.78 -21.16 -13.07
CA ALA A 64 -10.26 -20.94 -14.41
C ALA A 64 -9.00 -20.05 -14.40
N ALA A 65 -8.96 -19.01 -13.56
CA ALA A 65 -7.79 -18.16 -13.38
C ALA A 65 -6.60 -18.92 -12.77
N PHE A 66 -6.85 -19.78 -11.78
CA PHE A 66 -5.82 -20.58 -11.12
C PHE A 66 -5.22 -21.65 -12.06
N GLU A 67 -6.06 -22.34 -12.85
CA GLU A 67 -5.59 -23.30 -13.86
C GLU A 67 -4.74 -22.65 -14.95
N LEU A 68 -5.10 -21.43 -15.36
CA LEU A 68 -4.33 -20.68 -16.35
C LEU A 68 -2.98 -20.22 -15.79
N GLU A 69 -2.93 -19.87 -14.50
CA GLU A 69 -1.70 -19.51 -13.80
C GLU A 69 -0.77 -20.72 -13.62
N ILE A 70 -1.31 -21.90 -13.29
CA ILE A 70 -0.51 -23.14 -13.21
C ILE A 70 0.10 -23.48 -14.58
N ARG A 71 -0.69 -23.50 -15.65
CA ARG A 71 -0.17 -23.78 -17.00
C ARG A 71 0.87 -22.76 -17.44
N ARG A 72 0.71 -21.50 -17.03
CA ARG A 72 1.68 -20.44 -17.30
C ARG A 72 2.98 -20.67 -16.53
N ARG A 73 2.92 -21.07 -15.26
CA ARG A 73 4.09 -21.45 -14.46
C ARG A 73 4.81 -22.64 -15.07
N GLU A 74 4.09 -23.70 -15.43
CA GLU A 74 4.67 -24.88 -16.08
C GLU A 74 5.32 -24.53 -17.43
N GLN A 75 4.75 -23.60 -18.21
CA GLN A 75 5.35 -23.11 -19.45
C GLN A 75 6.63 -22.30 -19.19
N VAL A 76 6.64 -21.45 -18.18
CA VAL A 76 7.81 -20.66 -17.77
C VAL A 76 8.92 -21.59 -17.23
N GLU A 77 8.57 -22.60 -16.45
CA GLU A 77 9.50 -23.62 -15.93
C GLU A 77 10.17 -24.42 -17.04
N ARG A 78 9.42 -24.83 -18.07
CA ARG A 78 9.97 -25.51 -19.26
C ARG A 78 10.91 -24.61 -20.07
N LEU A 79 10.71 -23.30 -20.06
CA LEU A 79 11.52 -22.34 -20.81
C LEU A 79 12.78 -21.91 -20.04
N LEU A 80 12.77 -21.97 -18.70
CA LEU A 80 13.84 -21.39 -17.86
C LEU A 80 14.83 -22.39 -17.27
N GLY A 81 14.63 -23.70 -17.46
CA GLY A 81 15.62 -24.74 -17.13
C GLY A 81 15.39 -25.46 -15.80
N GLY A 82 14.17 -25.42 -15.26
CA GLY A 82 13.80 -26.09 -14.01
C GLY A 82 13.37 -25.12 -12.89
N PRO A 83 12.88 -25.63 -11.75
CA PRO A 83 12.21 -24.82 -10.72
C PRO A 83 13.15 -23.83 -10.03
N LEU A 84 14.42 -24.19 -9.80
CA LEU A 84 15.39 -23.29 -9.16
C LEU A 84 15.87 -22.19 -10.12
N ASP A 85 16.06 -22.52 -11.39
CA ASP A 85 16.50 -21.55 -12.39
C ASP A 85 15.37 -20.58 -12.77
N ALA A 86 14.12 -21.02 -12.70
CA ALA A 86 12.96 -20.15 -12.83
C ALA A 86 12.93 -19.08 -11.73
N ILE A 87 13.31 -19.41 -10.48
CA ILE A 87 13.37 -18.44 -9.37
C ILE A 87 14.47 -17.39 -9.61
N VAL A 88 15.65 -17.81 -10.07
CA VAL A 88 16.76 -16.88 -10.38
C VAL A 88 16.39 -15.93 -11.53
N LYS A 89 15.69 -16.46 -12.53
CA LYS A 89 15.32 -15.75 -13.74
C LYS A 89 13.94 -15.08 -13.64
N GLU A 90 13.29 -15.12 -12.46
CA GLU A 90 11.96 -14.56 -12.25
C GLU A 90 12.02 -13.03 -12.28
N PRO A 91 11.47 -12.38 -13.31
CA PRO A 91 11.54 -10.93 -13.43
C PRO A 91 10.65 -10.26 -12.36
N GLY A 92 11.23 -9.36 -11.57
CA GLY A 92 10.50 -8.58 -10.54
C GLY A 92 10.68 -9.05 -9.10
N VAL A 93 11.45 -10.11 -8.87
CA VAL A 93 11.85 -10.55 -7.54
C VAL A 93 13.15 -9.84 -7.14
N GLY A 94 13.12 -9.06 -6.04
CA GLY A 94 14.34 -8.43 -5.49
C GLY A 94 15.34 -9.47 -4.98
N ILE A 95 16.64 -9.15 -4.95
CA ILE A 95 17.71 -10.13 -4.61
C ILE A 95 17.44 -10.84 -3.28
N SER A 96 17.00 -10.14 -2.23
CA SER A 96 16.64 -10.76 -0.94
C SER A 96 15.54 -11.80 -1.07
N GLU A 97 14.50 -11.49 -1.84
CA GLU A 97 13.36 -12.37 -2.04
C GLU A 97 13.73 -13.55 -2.95
N MET A 98 14.62 -13.34 -3.92
CA MET A 98 15.17 -14.39 -4.76
C MET A 98 15.97 -15.39 -3.91
N ILE A 99 16.90 -14.89 -3.07
CA ILE A 99 17.68 -15.71 -2.14
C ILE A 99 16.76 -16.49 -1.19
N ARG A 100 15.74 -15.82 -0.64
CA ARG A 100 14.77 -16.45 0.25
C ARG A 100 14.00 -17.56 -0.46
N ARG A 101 13.49 -17.31 -1.67
CA ARG A 101 12.76 -18.32 -2.47
C ARG A 101 13.64 -19.48 -2.88
N LEU A 102 14.90 -19.22 -3.25
CA LEU A 102 15.90 -20.25 -3.52
C LEU A 102 16.12 -21.12 -2.29
N ALA A 103 16.32 -20.51 -1.11
CA ALA A 103 16.49 -21.25 0.12
C ALA A 103 15.26 -22.11 0.42
N VAL A 104 14.04 -21.53 0.38
CA VAL A 104 12.77 -22.25 0.59
C VAL A 104 12.60 -23.44 -0.34
N ALA A 105 13.06 -23.35 -1.59
CA ALA A 105 12.94 -24.42 -2.57
C ALA A 105 13.91 -25.59 -2.35
N VAL A 106 14.99 -25.38 -1.57
CA VAL A 106 16.10 -26.33 -1.43
C VAL A 106 16.14 -26.96 -0.03
N VAL A 107 15.81 -26.18 1.00
CA VAL A 107 15.83 -26.60 2.41
C VAL A 107 14.62 -27.48 2.76
N PRO A 108 14.66 -28.28 3.86
CA PRO A 108 13.60 -29.22 4.15
C PRO A 108 12.29 -28.50 4.55
N GLN A 109 11.17 -29.16 4.33
CA GLN A 109 9.85 -28.62 4.70
C GLN A 109 9.81 -28.31 6.21
N GLY A 110 9.32 -27.11 6.54
CA GLY A 110 9.28 -26.62 7.92
C GLY A 110 10.51 -25.83 8.35
N ALA A 111 11.59 -25.78 7.55
CA ALA A 111 12.67 -24.83 7.77
C ALA A 111 12.24 -23.41 7.42
N THR A 112 12.80 -22.43 8.13
CA THR A 112 12.45 -21.01 7.98
C THR A 112 13.67 -20.20 7.54
N PRO A 113 13.81 -19.93 6.22
CA PRO A 113 14.86 -19.06 5.71
C PRO A 113 14.56 -17.58 5.96
N VAL A 114 15.52 -16.88 6.52
CA VAL A 114 15.49 -15.43 6.76
C VAL A 114 16.68 -14.80 6.07
N VAL A 115 16.41 -13.80 5.23
CA VAL A 115 17.47 -13.03 4.55
C VAL A 115 17.54 -11.64 5.16
N ARG A 116 18.74 -11.23 5.60
CA ARG A 116 19.04 -9.89 6.10
C ARG A 116 20.05 -9.20 5.18
N VAL A 117 20.02 -7.88 5.17
CA VAL A 117 20.98 -7.05 4.46
C VAL A 117 21.92 -6.43 5.49
N GLU A 118 23.22 -6.74 5.43
CA GLU A 118 24.22 -6.10 6.32
C GLU A 118 24.66 -4.76 5.76
N ARG A 119 25.06 -4.75 4.49
CA ARG A 119 25.59 -3.59 3.75
C ARG A 119 25.08 -3.67 2.32
N PHE A 120 24.99 -2.53 1.63
CA PHE A 120 24.46 -2.27 0.27
C PHE A 120 24.16 -3.48 -0.67
N THR A 121 25.07 -4.45 -0.82
CA THR A 121 24.93 -5.66 -1.68
C THR A 121 25.24 -7.00 -0.98
N GLU A 122 25.39 -7.00 0.35
CA GLU A 122 25.81 -8.14 1.17
C GLU A 122 24.62 -8.72 1.93
N PHE A 123 24.21 -9.93 1.54
CA PHE A 123 23.06 -10.62 2.10
C PHE A 123 23.49 -11.76 3.02
N LEU A 124 22.85 -11.83 4.19
CA LEU A 124 23.02 -12.92 5.15
C LEU A 124 21.79 -13.80 5.06
N LEU A 125 22.00 -15.08 4.79
CA LEU A 125 20.96 -16.09 4.81
C LEU A 125 21.08 -16.91 6.09
N SER A 126 20.09 -16.80 6.96
CA SER A 126 19.92 -17.69 8.11
C SER A 126 18.81 -18.69 7.83
N VAL A 127 19.03 -19.97 8.08
CA VAL A 127 18.04 -21.04 7.91
C VAL A 127 17.80 -21.71 9.25
N ASP A 128 16.64 -21.48 9.84
CA ASP A 128 16.20 -22.19 11.04
C ASP A 128 15.69 -23.59 10.66
N LEU A 129 16.34 -24.63 11.17
CA LEU A 129 16.07 -26.03 10.86
C LEU A 129 15.11 -26.66 11.89
N PRO A 130 14.06 -27.38 11.44
CA PRO A 130 13.07 -27.98 12.34
C PRO A 130 13.54 -29.31 12.96
N SER A 131 14.56 -29.94 12.38
CA SER A 131 15.14 -31.21 12.83
C SER A 131 16.65 -31.20 12.62
N ALA A 132 17.34 -32.20 13.18
CA ALA A 132 18.76 -32.38 12.93
C ALA A 132 19.01 -32.63 11.43
N ALA A 133 19.90 -31.84 10.83
CA ALA A 133 20.40 -32.03 9.48
C ALA A 133 21.85 -32.53 9.55
N THR A 134 22.21 -33.44 8.65
CA THR A 134 23.59 -33.89 8.46
C THR A 134 24.41 -32.82 7.73
N TYR A 135 25.73 -32.87 7.88
CA TYR A 135 26.63 -31.99 7.12
C TYR A 135 26.50 -32.20 5.61
N ASP A 136 26.24 -33.41 5.16
CA ASP A 136 26.04 -33.72 3.74
C ASP A 136 24.78 -33.04 3.19
N GLU A 137 23.69 -33.00 3.98
CA GLU A 137 22.47 -32.27 3.62
C GLU A 137 22.69 -30.76 3.60
N MET A 138 23.33 -30.20 4.63
CA MET A 138 23.67 -28.77 4.67
C MET A 138 24.61 -28.37 3.53
N ALA A 139 25.55 -29.23 3.15
CA ALA A 139 26.43 -29.03 2.01
C ALA A 139 25.67 -29.10 0.68
N ALA A 140 24.72 -30.02 0.53
CA ALA A 140 23.87 -30.09 -0.65
C ALA A 140 23.01 -28.82 -0.80
N TRP A 141 22.42 -28.32 0.28
CA TRP A 141 21.63 -27.09 0.25
C TRP A 141 22.49 -25.86 -0.07
N SER A 142 23.65 -25.77 0.58
CA SER A 142 24.62 -24.70 0.34
C SER A 142 25.10 -24.70 -1.11
N ARG A 143 25.33 -25.87 -1.71
CA ARG A 143 25.69 -26.02 -3.13
C ARG A 143 24.65 -25.36 -4.04
N GLU A 144 23.39 -25.74 -3.88
CA GLU A 144 22.30 -25.26 -4.75
C GLU A 144 22.03 -23.76 -4.60
N ILE A 145 22.14 -23.25 -3.37
CA ILE A 145 21.92 -21.84 -3.05
C ILE A 145 23.09 -20.98 -3.53
N VAL A 146 24.32 -21.33 -3.15
CA VAL A 146 25.51 -20.52 -3.44
C VAL A 146 25.90 -20.58 -4.92
N SER A 147 25.67 -21.70 -5.62
CA SER A 147 25.87 -21.76 -7.08
C SER A 147 25.04 -20.72 -7.86
N ARG A 148 23.90 -20.30 -7.32
CA ARG A 148 22.97 -19.36 -7.98
C ARG A 148 23.01 -17.95 -7.39
N ALA A 149 23.30 -17.83 -6.10
CA ALA A 149 23.23 -16.57 -5.36
C ALA A 149 24.56 -16.16 -4.69
N GLY A 150 25.65 -16.92 -4.87
CA GLY A 150 26.92 -16.72 -4.17
C GLY A 150 27.50 -15.32 -4.32
N ARG A 151 27.32 -14.67 -5.49
CA ARG A 151 27.76 -13.28 -5.75
C ARG A 151 27.10 -12.22 -4.84
N TYR A 152 26.03 -12.58 -4.16
CA TYR A 152 25.27 -11.70 -3.26
C TYR A 152 25.40 -12.13 -1.78
N LEU A 153 25.84 -13.36 -1.53
CA LEU A 153 25.84 -13.93 -0.19
C LEU A 153 27.13 -13.58 0.54
N HIS A 154 26.99 -12.95 1.69
CA HIS A 154 28.08 -12.72 2.64
C HIS A 154 28.18 -13.85 3.66
N LEU A 155 27.04 -14.44 4.04
CA LEU A 155 26.95 -15.49 5.05
C LEU A 155 25.81 -16.45 4.75
N VAL A 156 26.05 -17.75 4.88
CA VAL A 156 25.01 -18.78 4.97
C VAL A 156 25.13 -19.48 6.31
N ARG A 157 24.09 -19.41 7.13
CA ARG A 157 24.07 -19.94 8.50
C ARG A 157 22.89 -20.88 8.70
N PHE A 158 23.15 -22.05 9.25
CA PHE A 158 22.14 -23.01 9.68
C PHE A 158 21.98 -22.95 11.20
N ILE A 159 20.75 -22.77 11.68
CA ILE A 159 20.42 -22.59 13.08
C ILE A 159 19.46 -23.69 13.50
N ARG A 160 19.66 -24.30 14.68
CA ARG A 160 18.76 -25.26 15.28
C ARG A 160 18.60 -24.93 16.75
N GLU A 161 17.36 -24.77 17.22
CA GLU A 161 17.06 -24.44 18.63
C GLU A 161 17.86 -23.23 19.14
N GLY A 162 18.08 -22.23 18.27
CA GLY A 162 18.88 -21.03 18.58
C GLY A 162 20.40 -21.22 18.51
N MET A 163 20.91 -22.42 18.27
CA MET A 163 22.34 -22.71 18.12
C MET A 163 22.75 -22.79 16.66
N VAL A 164 23.93 -22.24 16.33
CA VAL A 164 24.51 -22.36 14.98
C VAL A 164 25.11 -23.76 14.81
N VAL A 165 24.58 -24.52 13.84
CA VAL A 165 25.02 -25.89 13.55
C VAL A 165 25.90 -25.99 12.31
N GLY A 166 26.00 -24.91 11.53
CA GLY A 166 26.89 -24.81 10.38
C GLY A 166 26.89 -23.41 9.80
N GLU A 167 28.06 -22.92 9.39
CA GLU A 167 28.22 -21.59 8.81
C GLU A 167 29.23 -21.58 7.67
N ILE A 168 28.93 -20.83 6.61
CA ILE A 168 29.82 -20.55 5.48
C ILE A 168 29.86 -19.03 5.28
N ASP A 169 31.02 -18.44 5.53
CA ASP A 169 31.26 -17.00 5.33
C ASP A 169 31.71 -16.67 3.90
N ARG A 170 31.81 -15.38 3.60
CA ARG A 170 32.22 -14.87 2.30
C ARG A 170 33.59 -15.38 1.85
N GLY A 171 34.54 -15.51 2.79
CA GLY A 171 35.88 -16.01 2.49
C GLY A 171 35.84 -17.47 2.03
N GLU A 172 34.96 -18.29 2.63
CA GLU A 172 34.75 -19.67 2.19
C GLU A 172 33.94 -19.75 0.88
N ILE A 173 32.97 -18.83 0.67
CA ILE A 173 32.21 -18.72 -0.59
C ILE A 173 33.14 -18.44 -1.77
N GLU A 174 34.07 -17.51 -1.62
CA GLU A 174 34.97 -17.08 -2.71
C GLU A 174 36.08 -18.09 -3.02
N GLN A 175 36.40 -19.01 -2.09
CA GLN A 175 37.41 -20.06 -2.30
C GLN A 175 36.99 -21.14 -3.29
N ILE A 176 35.69 -21.40 -3.43
CA ILE A 176 35.17 -22.40 -4.37
C ILE A 176 34.80 -21.71 -5.69
N ARG A 177 35.60 -21.96 -6.74
CA ARG A 177 35.45 -21.29 -8.04
C ARG A 177 34.16 -21.64 -8.78
N ASP A 178 33.69 -22.89 -8.67
CA ASP A 178 32.46 -23.37 -9.32
C ASP A 178 31.64 -24.19 -8.32
N TRP A 179 30.80 -23.50 -7.56
CA TRP A 179 29.92 -24.12 -6.56
C TRP A 179 28.99 -25.18 -7.16
N GLY A 180 28.59 -25.06 -8.44
CA GLY A 180 27.74 -26.05 -9.09
C GLY A 180 28.41 -27.41 -9.27
N LYS A 181 29.75 -27.46 -9.23
CA LYS A 181 30.55 -28.69 -9.41
C LYS A 181 31.35 -29.11 -8.17
N ALA A 182 31.25 -28.34 -7.09
CA ALA A 182 32.00 -28.60 -5.86
C ALA A 182 31.55 -29.90 -5.17
N GLY A 183 32.53 -30.73 -4.80
CA GLY A 183 32.26 -32.01 -4.14
C GLY A 183 31.64 -31.82 -2.76
N THR A 184 30.79 -32.75 -2.31
CA THR A 184 30.21 -32.68 -0.96
C THR A 184 31.29 -32.59 0.13
N PRO A 185 32.39 -33.37 0.09
CA PRO A 185 33.46 -33.27 1.09
C PRO A 185 34.14 -31.90 1.11
N GLU A 186 34.28 -31.25 -0.05
CA GLU A 186 34.87 -29.92 -0.17
C GLU A 186 34.01 -28.88 0.55
N ILE A 187 32.70 -28.89 0.30
CA ILE A 187 31.75 -27.98 0.95
C ILE A 187 31.63 -28.27 2.45
N VAL A 188 31.57 -29.55 2.86
CA VAL A 188 31.52 -29.94 4.28
C VAL A 188 32.74 -29.42 5.04
N SER A 189 33.94 -29.47 4.42
CA SER A 189 35.16 -28.95 5.05
C SER A 189 35.13 -27.43 5.31
N ARG A 190 34.19 -26.71 4.69
CA ARG A 190 33.99 -25.26 4.85
C ARG A 190 32.87 -24.91 5.83
N LEU A 191 32.02 -25.87 6.19
CA LEU A 191 30.99 -25.66 7.21
C LEU A 191 31.67 -25.55 8.57
N LYS A 192 31.80 -24.32 9.07
CA LYS A 192 32.34 -24.05 10.40
C LYS A 192 31.28 -24.41 11.44
N ASN A 193 31.67 -25.18 12.44
CA ASN A 193 30.92 -25.33 13.68
C ASN A 193 31.35 -24.21 14.61
N SER A 194 30.45 -23.30 14.94
CA SER A 194 30.69 -22.35 16.03
C SER A 194 29.90 -22.77 17.27
N PRO A 195 30.54 -23.41 18.27
CA PRO A 195 30.06 -23.38 19.64
C PRO A 195 30.41 -22.06 20.36
N GLU A 196 31.10 -21.10 19.72
CA GLU A 196 31.62 -19.90 20.37
C GLU A 196 30.95 -18.62 19.85
N LEU A 197 29.86 -18.21 20.52
CA LEU A 197 29.43 -16.81 20.59
C LEU A 197 28.65 -16.59 21.90
N GLU A 198 29.24 -17.04 23.02
CA GLU A 198 28.98 -16.46 24.34
C GLU A 198 30.25 -15.75 24.84
N THR A 199 30.09 -14.50 25.26
CA THR A 199 31.02 -13.70 26.08
C THR A 199 32.41 -13.37 25.52
N GLY A 200 32.46 -12.27 24.77
CA GLY A 200 33.66 -11.46 24.58
C GLY A 200 33.56 -10.12 25.30
N VAL A 201 33.32 -10.13 26.63
CA VAL A 201 33.73 -9.02 27.49
C VAL A 201 35.25 -9.15 27.63
N GLY A 202 35.97 -8.60 26.66
CA GLY A 202 37.39 -8.30 26.80
C GLY A 202 37.52 -6.90 27.36
N GLU A 203 37.87 -6.79 28.64
CA GLU A 203 38.44 -5.57 29.19
C GLU A 203 39.61 -5.13 28.30
N SER A 204 39.41 -4.04 27.56
CA SER A 204 40.52 -3.24 27.04
C SER A 204 40.26 -1.81 27.49
N THR A 205 41.19 -1.36 28.33
CA THR A 205 41.32 -0.05 28.93
C THR A 205 41.11 1.08 27.92
N ALA A 206 40.44 2.14 28.40
CA ALA A 206 40.20 3.39 27.70
C ALA A 206 41.43 3.91 26.93
N GLY A 207 41.23 4.14 25.63
CA GLY A 207 42.12 4.89 24.75
C GLY A 207 41.36 5.24 23.48
N GLU A 208 41.09 6.52 23.29
CA GLU A 208 40.39 7.11 22.14
C GLU A 208 41.11 6.74 20.82
N VAL A 209 40.49 5.93 19.97
CA VAL A 209 41.00 5.61 18.62
C VAL A 209 40.20 6.39 17.59
N ASP A 210 40.88 7.32 16.94
CA ASP A 210 40.38 8.15 15.84
C ASP A 210 40.02 7.27 14.62
N LEU A 211 38.72 7.11 14.37
CA LEU A 211 38.14 6.33 13.27
C LEU A 211 38.33 6.98 11.88
N SER A 212 39.00 8.13 11.80
CA SER A 212 39.22 8.85 10.54
C SER A 212 40.33 8.24 9.66
N ALA A 213 41.21 7.40 10.23
CA ALA A 213 42.38 6.86 9.55
C ALA A 213 42.18 5.49 8.83
N LEU A 214 41.02 4.85 8.98
CA LEU A 214 40.72 3.52 8.41
C LEU A 214 39.83 3.53 7.16
N ARG A 215 39.66 4.68 6.50
CA ARG A 215 38.98 4.74 5.19
C ARG A 215 39.97 4.33 4.08
N PRO A 216 39.83 3.17 3.42
CA PRO A 216 40.48 2.98 2.14
C PRO A 216 39.86 3.96 1.16
N ALA A 217 40.67 4.63 0.34
CA ALA A 217 40.15 5.42 -0.76
C ALA A 217 39.30 4.50 -1.66
N PRO A 218 38.11 4.94 -2.12
CA PRO A 218 37.28 4.12 -2.99
C PRO A 218 38.06 3.78 -4.27
N PRO A 219 38.03 2.53 -4.75
CA PRO A 219 38.65 2.17 -6.01
C PRO A 219 38.05 3.04 -7.12
N ALA A 220 38.89 3.55 -8.01
CA ALA A 220 38.45 4.29 -9.17
C ALA A 220 37.51 3.40 -9.99
N ALA A 221 36.23 3.74 -10.01
CA ALA A 221 35.22 3.00 -10.75
C ALA A 221 35.56 3.06 -12.26
N ASP A 222 35.80 1.91 -12.86
CA ASP A 222 35.94 1.76 -14.31
C ASP A 222 34.73 2.38 -15.01
N SER A 223 35.01 3.25 -15.99
CA SER A 223 34.00 4.07 -16.68
C SER A 223 32.94 3.25 -17.41
N GLU A 224 33.25 2.00 -17.77
CA GLU A 224 32.34 1.09 -18.47
C GLU A 224 31.22 0.54 -17.56
N ALA A 225 31.50 0.29 -16.27
CA ALA A 225 30.49 -0.16 -15.31
C ALA A 225 29.46 0.94 -14.99
N ARG A 226 29.86 2.22 -15.06
CA ARG A 226 28.96 3.36 -14.93
C ARG A 226 28.03 3.54 -16.14
N GLU A 227 28.47 3.20 -17.34
CA GLU A 227 27.65 3.31 -18.55
C GLU A 227 26.54 2.23 -18.64
N GLU A 228 26.78 1.01 -18.15
CA GLU A 228 25.75 -0.03 -18.03
C GLU A 228 24.75 0.27 -16.91
N GLU A 229 25.20 0.87 -15.80
CA GLU A 229 24.34 1.30 -14.70
C GLU A 229 23.41 2.47 -15.11
N GLU A 230 23.84 3.34 -16.03
CA GLU A 230 23.04 4.43 -16.60
C GLU A 230 22.00 3.97 -17.63
N LYS A 231 22.26 2.88 -18.37
CA LYS A 231 21.39 2.38 -19.45
C LYS A 231 20.49 1.20 -19.06
N GLY A 232 20.77 0.54 -17.94
CA GLY A 232 20.03 -0.65 -17.49
C GLY A 232 18.64 -0.39 -16.90
N PRO A 233 17.84 -1.46 -16.68
CA PRO A 233 16.51 -1.38 -16.08
C PRO A 233 16.48 -0.71 -14.68
N ASN A 234 17.59 -0.74 -13.94
CA ASN A 234 17.73 -0.05 -12.65
C ASN A 234 17.58 1.46 -12.76
N ALA A 235 18.10 2.07 -13.82
CA ALA A 235 17.97 3.50 -14.07
C ALA A 235 16.53 3.89 -14.44
N ALA A 236 15.79 3.02 -15.13
CA ALA A 236 14.37 3.22 -15.40
C ALA A 236 13.53 3.20 -14.11
N TYR A 237 13.80 2.26 -13.20
CA TYR A 237 13.14 2.21 -11.89
C TYR A 237 13.53 3.39 -10.99
N ALA A 238 14.80 3.80 -10.99
CA ALA A 238 15.24 4.98 -10.26
C ALA A 238 14.56 6.26 -10.78
N GLN A 239 14.47 6.43 -12.10
CA GLN A 239 13.75 7.53 -12.73
C GLN A 239 12.25 7.50 -12.41
N PHE A 240 11.62 6.32 -12.47
CA PHE A 240 10.22 6.15 -12.11
C PHE A 240 9.97 6.48 -10.62
N ASN A 241 10.81 5.99 -9.71
CA ASN A 241 10.69 6.28 -8.27
C ASN A 241 10.93 7.76 -7.96
N SER A 242 11.86 8.40 -8.65
CA SER A 242 12.08 9.85 -8.58
C SER A 242 10.84 10.61 -9.03
N LEU A 243 10.22 10.19 -10.13
CA LEU A 243 8.96 10.76 -10.61
C LEU A 243 7.82 10.58 -9.60
N VAL A 244 7.66 9.37 -9.02
CA VAL A 244 6.68 9.10 -7.94
C VAL A 244 6.91 10.06 -6.77
N LYS A 245 8.16 10.16 -6.28
CA LYS A 245 8.51 11.03 -5.15
C LYS A 245 8.22 12.50 -5.46
N ALA A 246 8.59 12.98 -6.65
CA ALA A 246 8.31 14.34 -7.09
C ALA A 246 6.80 14.63 -7.15
N ARG A 247 5.98 13.70 -7.66
CA ARG A 247 4.53 13.85 -7.70
C ARG A 247 3.91 13.84 -6.31
N MET A 248 4.37 12.97 -5.41
CA MET A 248 3.92 12.94 -4.02
C MET A 248 4.29 14.22 -3.25
N GLN A 249 5.50 14.74 -3.46
CA GLN A 249 5.92 16.00 -2.88
C GLN A 249 5.05 17.14 -3.39
N GLY A 250 4.73 17.16 -4.70
CA GLY A 250 3.79 18.13 -5.28
C GLY A 250 2.41 18.10 -4.63
N VAL A 251 1.85 16.91 -4.41
CA VAL A 251 0.56 16.74 -3.70
C VAL A 251 0.64 17.27 -2.26
N THR A 252 1.72 16.97 -1.55
CA THR A 252 1.92 17.42 -0.17
C THR A 252 2.04 18.94 -0.09
N ASN A 253 2.85 19.53 -0.97
CA ASN A 253 3.02 20.98 -1.07
C ASN A 253 1.69 21.67 -1.40
N ALA A 254 0.92 21.11 -2.35
CA ALA A 254 -0.39 21.64 -2.70
C ALA A 254 -1.36 21.64 -1.51
N LEU A 255 -1.43 20.54 -0.75
CA LEU A 255 -2.24 20.48 0.47
C LEU A 255 -1.81 21.53 1.51
N THR A 256 -0.50 21.75 1.68
CA THR A 256 0.03 22.79 2.56
C THR A 256 -0.37 24.19 2.07
N GLU A 257 -0.26 24.48 0.78
CA GLU A 257 -0.66 25.77 0.19
C GLU A 257 -2.16 26.01 0.27
N MET A 258 -2.98 24.99 0.01
CA MET A 258 -4.43 25.05 0.19
C MET A 258 -4.80 25.35 1.64
N GLY A 259 -4.10 24.75 2.62
CA GLY A 259 -4.27 25.04 4.04
C GLY A 259 -3.98 26.50 4.42
N LYS A 260 -3.09 27.18 3.68
CA LYS A 260 -2.78 28.60 3.90
C LYS A 260 -3.89 29.54 3.40
N ALA A 261 -4.82 29.07 2.56
CA ALA A 261 -5.88 29.91 2.00
C ALA A 261 -6.87 30.44 3.04
N ILE A 262 -7.00 29.78 4.20
CA ILE A 262 -7.87 30.19 5.32
C ILE A 262 -7.25 31.35 6.13
N ASN A 263 -5.95 31.66 5.94
CA ASN A 263 -5.28 32.70 6.70
C ASN A 263 -5.70 34.12 6.27
N LEU A 264 -6.68 34.66 7.00
CA LEU A 264 -7.24 35.98 6.77
C LEU A 264 -6.27 37.14 7.00
N GLY A 265 -5.21 36.95 7.79
CA GLY A 265 -4.18 37.96 8.00
C GLY A 265 -3.47 38.38 6.70
N LEU A 266 -3.57 37.55 5.67
CA LEU A 266 -3.02 37.75 4.33
C LEU A 266 -4.03 38.37 3.34
N LEU A 267 -5.31 38.58 3.73
CA LEU A 267 -6.38 39.07 2.86
C LEU A 267 -6.69 40.58 3.07
N ARG A 268 -5.66 41.39 3.30
CA ARG A 268 -5.79 42.81 3.71
C ARG A 268 -6.43 43.72 2.65
N SER A 269 -6.40 43.34 1.37
CA SER A 269 -7.04 44.08 0.28
C SER A 269 -7.82 43.17 -0.68
N SER A 270 -8.74 43.72 -1.46
CA SER A 270 -9.47 42.96 -2.49
C SER A 270 -8.54 42.42 -3.57
N ALA A 271 -7.42 43.11 -3.79
CA ALA A 271 -6.33 42.61 -4.62
C ALA A 271 -5.67 41.37 -3.98
N ALA A 272 -5.45 41.38 -2.67
CA ALA A 272 -4.89 40.23 -1.94
C ALA A 272 -5.84 39.02 -1.96
N THR A 273 -7.16 39.22 -1.79
CA THR A 273 -8.14 38.13 -1.92
C THR A 273 -8.14 37.53 -3.32
N ARG A 274 -8.18 38.37 -4.36
CA ARG A 274 -8.12 37.90 -5.75
C ARG A 274 -6.82 37.17 -6.06
N ALA A 275 -5.68 37.68 -5.58
CA ALA A 275 -4.40 37.01 -5.73
C ALA A 275 -4.39 35.64 -5.03
N ARG A 276 -5.03 35.52 -3.87
CA ARG A 276 -5.16 34.25 -3.14
C ARG A 276 -6.07 33.26 -3.88
N VAL A 277 -7.18 33.71 -4.45
CA VAL A 277 -8.05 32.87 -5.29
C VAL A 277 -7.27 32.36 -6.51
N ALA A 278 -6.55 33.24 -7.20
CA ALA A 278 -5.73 32.86 -8.35
C ALA A 278 -4.62 31.85 -7.96
N ALA A 279 -3.96 32.05 -6.82
CA ALA A 279 -2.97 31.10 -6.30
C ALA A 279 -3.60 29.74 -5.97
N LEU A 280 -4.78 29.72 -5.35
CA LEU A 280 -5.52 28.47 -5.07
C LEU A 280 -5.88 27.73 -6.36
N GLU A 281 -6.39 28.43 -7.37
CA GLU A 281 -6.70 27.85 -8.68
C GLU A 281 -5.44 27.29 -9.36
N ALA A 282 -4.33 28.00 -9.29
CA ALA A 282 -3.04 27.53 -9.79
C ALA A 282 -2.59 26.24 -9.05
N THR A 283 -2.69 26.21 -7.72
CA THR A 283 -2.37 25.00 -6.93
C THR A 283 -3.25 23.81 -7.30
N ILE A 284 -4.55 24.01 -7.54
CA ILE A 284 -5.45 22.94 -8.00
C ILE A 284 -5.09 22.48 -9.43
N ALA A 285 -4.69 23.39 -10.31
CA ALA A 285 -4.23 23.05 -11.65
C ALA A 285 -2.91 22.25 -11.62
N GLU A 286 -1.99 22.58 -10.72
CA GLU A 286 -0.74 21.85 -10.50
C GLU A 286 -0.92 20.40 -10.02
N LEU A 287 -2.09 20.07 -9.47
CA LEU A 287 -2.44 18.70 -9.10
C LEU A 287 -2.83 17.84 -10.32
N GLN A 288 -3.18 18.42 -11.47
CA GLN A 288 -3.64 17.65 -12.63
C GLN A 288 -2.59 16.68 -13.20
N PRO A 289 -1.31 17.07 -13.37
CA PRO A 289 -0.27 16.12 -13.77
C PRO A 289 -0.09 14.96 -12.79
N ALA A 290 -0.24 15.21 -11.48
CA ALA A 290 -0.20 14.17 -10.46
C ALA A 290 -1.42 13.25 -10.57
N LYS A 291 -2.61 13.79 -10.82
CA LYS A 291 -3.84 13.03 -11.07
C LYS A 291 -3.67 12.07 -12.24
N VAL A 292 -3.27 12.58 -13.40
CA VAL A 292 -3.02 11.77 -14.61
C VAL A 292 -1.99 10.68 -14.33
N PHE A 293 -0.90 11.01 -13.63
CA PHE A 293 0.14 10.05 -13.29
C PHE A 293 -0.37 8.93 -12.37
N PHE A 294 -1.04 9.26 -11.26
CA PHE A 294 -1.50 8.25 -10.31
C PHE A 294 -2.71 7.44 -10.80
N HIS A 295 -3.43 7.93 -11.81
CA HIS A 295 -4.44 7.14 -12.54
C HIS A 295 -3.84 5.99 -13.34
N ASN A 296 -2.66 6.21 -13.93
CA ASN A 296 -2.02 5.20 -14.77
C ASN A 296 -0.48 5.29 -14.68
N PRO A 297 0.09 4.96 -13.51
CA PRO A 297 1.54 5.03 -13.32
C PRO A 297 2.29 4.06 -14.25
N ALA A 298 1.61 3.00 -14.69
CA ALA A 298 2.15 2.03 -15.62
C ALA A 298 2.40 2.62 -17.02
N ALA A 299 1.62 3.60 -17.47
CA ALA A 299 1.90 4.30 -18.73
C ALA A 299 3.18 5.14 -18.64
N ALA A 300 3.42 5.82 -17.51
CA ALA A 300 4.65 6.57 -17.29
C ALA A 300 5.87 5.64 -17.25
N MET A 301 5.75 4.47 -16.61
CA MET A 301 6.82 3.47 -16.63
C MET A 301 7.07 2.93 -18.05
N ASP A 302 6.01 2.68 -18.82
CA ASP A 302 6.14 2.24 -20.22
C ASP A 302 6.90 3.26 -21.07
N GLU A 303 6.59 4.55 -20.91
CA GLU A 303 7.25 5.65 -21.61
C GLU A 303 8.73 5.77 -21.23
N ILE A 304 9.06 5.68 -19.93
CA ILE A 304 10.45 5.69 -19.45
C ILE A 304 11.22 4.52 -20.06
N LEU A 305 10.63 3.32 -20.07
CA LEU A 305 11.26 2.13 -20.64
C LEU A 305 11.40 2.22 -22.17
N ALA A 306 10.39 2.74 -22.86
CA ALA A 306 10.42 2.96 -24.30
C ALA A 306 11.54 3.92 -24.71
N THR A 307 11.65 5.05 -24.01
CA THR A 307 12.65 6.09 -24.26
C THR A 307 14.08 5.58 -24.06
N ARG A 308 14.25 4.60 -23.16
CA ARG A 308 15.54 3.95 -22.87
C ARG A 308 15.85 2.76 -23.78
N GLY A 309 15.01 2.50 -24.79
CA GLY A 309 15.23 1.40 -25.74
C GLY A 309 14.99 0.02 -25.16
N ALA A 310 14.22 -0.10 -24.07
CA ALA A 310 13.90 -1.40 -23.49
C ALA A 310 13.04 -2.25 -24.44
N GLU A 311 13.31 -3.56 -24.45
CA GLU A 311 12.62 -4.50 -25.32
C GLU A 311 11.11 -4.55 -25.04
N ALA A 312 10.31 -4.74 -26.09
CA ALA A 312 8.85 -4.73 -26.03
C ALA A 312 8.28 -5.77 -25.04
N LEU A 313 8.90 -6.95 -24.95
CA LEU A 313 8.49 -7.99 -24.02
C LEU A 313 8.70 -7.55 -22.56
N TYR A 314 9.88 -7.01 -22.24
CA TYR A 314 10.22 -6.49 -20.91
C TYR A 314 9.31 -5.33 -20.48
N ARG A 315 9.02 -4.41 -21.40
CA ARG A 315 8.04 -3.33 -21.22
C ARG A 315 6.66 -3.89 -20.86
N SER A 316 6.15 -4.84 -21.64
CA SER A 316 4.83 -5.42 -21.44
C SER A 316 4.67 -6.10 -20.07
N ILE A 317 5.71 -6.79 -19.60
CA ILE A 317 5.71 -7.49 -18.31
C ILE A 317 5.75 -6.46 -17.18
N THR A 318 6.66 -5.51 -17.25
CA THR A 318 6.82 -4.46 -16.22
C THR A 318 5.54 -3.65 -16.05
N VAL A 319 4.93 -3.21 -17.16
CA VAL A 319 3.66 -2.46 -17.16
C VAL A 319 2.53 -3.28 -16.54
N ARG A 320 2.45 -4.59 -16.83
CA ARG A 320 1.43 -5.48 -16.26
C ARG A 320 1.59 -5.64 -14.76
N THR A 321 2.82 -5.87 -14.28
CA THR A 321 3.14 -5.98 -12.86
C THR A 321 2.84 -4.68 -12.12
N LEU A 322 3.17 -3.55 -12.73
CA LEU A 322 2.91 -2.23 -12.14
C LEU A 322 1.41 -1.92 -12.08
N LYS A 323 0.62 -2.31 -13.09
CA LYS A 323 -0.86 -2.23 -13.03
C LYS A 323 -1.45 -3.08 -11.92
N ALA A 324 -0.94 -4.29 -11.71
CA ALA A 324 -1.39 -5.16 -10.63
C ALA A 324 -1.05 -4.58 -9.24
N ARG A 325 0.13 -3.96 -9.10
CA ARG A 325 0.59 -3.32 -7.86
C ARG A 325 -0.13 -2.01 -7.54
N TYR A 326 -0.41 -1.19 -8.56
CA TYR A 326 -1.07 0.11 -8.43
C TYR A 326 -2.56 0.07 -8.79
N ASN A 327 -3.25 -1.05 -8.53
CA ASN A 327 -4.69 -1.19 -8.78
C ASN A 327 -5.58 -0.39 -7.81
N ALA A 328 -5.17 0.84 -7.50
CA ALA A 328 -5.77 1.79 -6.57
C ALA A 328 -6.36 3.01 -7.31
N VAL A 329 -6.75 2.83 -8.59
CA VAL A 329 -7.34 3.88 -9.42
C VAL A 329 -8.52 4.55 -8.72
N LEU A 330 -9.41 3.76 -8.12
CA LEU A 330 -10.56 4.26 -7.36
C LEU A 330 -10.16 5.12 -6.15
N GLN A 331 -9.03 4.81 -5.52
CA GLN A 331 -8.51 5.50 -4.35
C GLN A 331 -7.79 6.79 -4.75
N ALA A 332 -7.06 6.78 -5.87
CA ALA A 332 -6.49 7.98 -6.47
C ALA A 332 -7.60 8.95 -6.91
N ASP A 333 -8.67 8.44 -7.54
CA ASP A 333 -9.86 9.23 -7.89
C ASP A 333 -10.49 9.89 -6.67
N ARG A 334 -10.74 9.11 -5.61
CA ARG A 334 -11.29 9.64 -4.36
C ARG A 334 -10.40 10.74 -3.78
N MET A 335 -9.09 10.50 -3.71
CA MET A 335 -8.12 11.48 -3.20
C MET A 335 -8.17 12.80 -3.99
N PHE A 336 -8.06 12.76 -5.32
CA PHE A 336 -8.06 13.97 -6.15
C PHE A 336 -9.43 14.67 -6.20
N ASN A 337 -10.53 13.92 -6.10
CA ASN A 337 -11.87 14.51 -5.95
C ASN A 337 -11.99 15.25 -4.61
N SER A 338 -11.53 14.65 -3.50
CA SER A 338 -11.51 15.33 -2.20
C SER A 338 -10.65 16.60 -2.21
N PHE A 339 -9.52 16.61 -2.94
CA PHE A 339 -8.73 17.84 -3.11
C PHE A 339 -9.49 18.91 -3.89
N SER A 340 -10.16 18.51 -4.97
CA SER A 340 -10.97 19.43 -5.79
C SER A 340 -12.13 20.03 -4.99
N GLU A 341 -12.82 19.20 -4.20
CA GLU A 341 -13.87 19.63 -3.28
C GLU A 341 -13.34 20.58 -2.20
N TYR A 342 -12.20 20.26 -1.59
CA TYR A 342 -11.56 21.14 -0.61
C TYR A 342 -11.21 22.50 -1.24
N GLY A 343 -10.66 22.50 -2.46
CA GLY A 343 -10.40 23.72 -3.23
C GLY A 343 -11.65 24.55 -3.50
N ALA A 344 -12.75 23.91 -3.87
CA ALA A 344 -14.03 24.58 -4.09
C ALA A 344 -14.58 25.23 -2.81
N VAL A 345 -14.47 24.54 -1.66
CA VAL A 345 -14.87 25.06 -0.36
C VAL A 345 -14.01 26.25 0.05
N LEU A 346 -12.69 26.18 -0.15
CA LEU A 346 -11.77 27.30 0.11
C LEU A 346 -12.08 28.51 -0.77
N LYS A 347 -12.37 28.31 -2.05
CA LYS A 347 -12.80 29.40 -2.95
C LYS A 347 -14.09 30.05 -2.46
N SER A 348 -15.10 29.24 -2.10
CA SER A 348 -16.35 29.74 -1.53
C SER A 348 -16.13 30.52 -0.23
N PHE A 349 -15.18 30.11 0.61
CA PHE A 349 -14.78 30.86 1.80
C PHE A 349 -14.19 32.22 1.43
N LEU A 350 -13.23 32.27 0.50
CA LEU A 350 -12.61 33.52 0.05
C LEU A 350 -13.65 34.48 -0.57
N ASP A 351 -14.57 33.96 -1.38
CA ASP A 351 -15.67 34.73 -1.97
C ASP A 351 -16.62 35.28 -0.88
N THR A 352 -16.86 34.51 0.17
CA THR A 352 -17.67 34.94 1.32
C THR A 352 -16.97 36.07 2.08
N MET A 353 -15.67 35.94 2.34
CA MET A 353 -14.88 36.97 3.03
C MET A 353 -14.76 38.25 2.21
N GLU A 354 -14.67 38.14 0.88
CA GLU A 354 -14.68 39.30 -0.02
C GLU A 354 -16.05 39.99 -0.02
N ARG A 355 -17.15 39.24 -0.05
CA ARG A 355 -18.51 39.78 -0.01
C ARG A 355 -18.77 40.60 1.25
N TYR A 356 -18.28 40.14 2.39
CA TYR A 356 -18.47 40.80 3.68
C TYR A 356 -17.30 41.69 4.12
N ARG A 357 -16.44 42.11 3.18
CA ARG A 357 -15.20 42.84 3.47
C ARG A 357 -15.35 44.05 4.37
N SER A 358 -16.43 44.83 4.21
CA SER A 358 -16.71 46.00 5.03
C SER A 358 -17.16 45.68 6.45
N SER A 359 -17.47 44.41 6.72
CA SER A 359 -18.08 43.94 7.97
C SER A 359 -17.12 43.15 8.85
N TRP A 360 -15.84 43.06 8.49
CA TRP A 360 -14.80 42.49 9.32
C TRP A 360 -13.49 43.27 9.20
N THR A 361 -12.75 43.33 10.30
CA THR A 361 -11.42 43.92 10.36
C THR A 361 -10.47 43.00 11.11
N LEU A 362 -9.19 43.03 10.74
CA LEU A 362 -8.15 42.38 11.51
C LEU A 362 -7.73 43.30 12.66
N THR A 363 -7.62 42.78 13.88
CA THR A 363 -7.10 43.54 15.01
C THR A 363 -5.68 44.05 14.74
N SER A 364 -5.26 45.11 15.43
CA SER A 364 -3.96 45.76 15.23
C SER A 364 -2.74 44.85 15.50
N ASP A 365 -2.91 43.79 16.29
CA ASP A 365 -1.91 42.74 16.52
C ASP A 365 -1.91 41.65 15.43
N GLY A 366 -2.87 41.70 14.51
CA GLY A 366 -3.05 40.75 13.42
C GLY A 366 -3.51 39.35 13.84
N GLN A 367 -3.95 39.16 15.08
CA GLN A 367 -4.27 37.83 15.63
C GLN A 367 -5.77 37.53 15.72
N ARG A 368 -6.62 38.55 15.76
CA ARG A 368 -8.07 38.40 15.93
C ARG A 368 -8.83 39.11 14.81
N LEU A 369 -10.03 38.61 14.57
CA LEU A 369 -10.98 39.21 13.66
C LEU A 369 -12.09 39.85 14.48
N ASP A 370 -12.33 41.12 14.19
CA ASP A 370 -13.47 41.84 14.72
C ASP A 370 -14.53 41.90 13.63
N PHE A 371 -15.73 41.46 13.96
CA PHE A 371 -16.89 41.49 13.06
C PHE A 371 -17.82 42.62 13.49
N ALA A 372 -18.10 43.54 12.57
CA ALA A 372 -19.04 44.63 12.83
C ALA A 372 -20.49 44.14 12.90
N ASP A 373 -20.78 42.97 12.33
CA ASP A 373 -22.10 42.34 12.28
C ASP A 373 -22.01 40.89 12.81
N PRO A 374 -22.77 40.52 13.87
CA PRO A 374 -22.82 39.16 14.41
C PRO A 374 -23.21 38.09 13.38
N SER A 375 -24.01 38.44 12.37
CA SER A 375 -24.40 37.52 11.31
C SER A 375 -23.22 37.11 10.41
N VAL A 376 -22.24 38.01 10.26
CA VAL A 376 -21.01 37.77 9.50
C VAL A 376 -20.06 36.86 10.27
N ASP A 377 -19.96 37.01 11.60
CA ASP A 377 -19.23 36.06 12.44
C ASP A 377 -19.83 34.65 12.33
N VAL A 378 -21.16 34.51 12.42
CA VAL A 378 -21.83 33.21 12.23
C VAL A 378 -21.53 32.59 10.86
N ALA A 379 -21.57 33.39 9.79
CA ALA A 379 -21.25 32.95 8.44
C ALA A 379 -19.77 32.52 8.32
N TYR A 380 -18.86 33.27 8.92
CA TYR A 380 -17.44 32.97 8.98
C TYR A 380 -17.15 31.66 9.74
N GLN A 381 -17.69 31.49 10.96
CA GLN A 381 -17.54 30.27 11.75
C GLN A 381 -18.12 29.04 11.03
N LYS A 382 -19.21 29.21 10.29
CA LYS A 382 -19.76 28.15 9.45
C LYS A 382 -18.82 27.79 8.30
N ALA A 383 -18.28 28.79 7.61
CA ALA A 383 -17.37 28.59 6.47
C ALA A 383 -16.05 27.95 6.91
N ILE A 384 -15.46 28.37 8.04
CA ILE A 384 -14.25 27.71 8.59
C ILE A 384 -14.50 26.25 8.91
N ARG A 385 -15.59 25.91 9.60
CA ARG A 385 -15.91 24.51 9.91
C ARG A 385 -16.08 23.66 8.65
N GLN A 386 -16.63 24.23 7.58
CA GLN A 386 -16.71 23.57 6.28
C GLN A 386 -15.32 23.35 5.67
N CYS A 387 -14.44 24.35 5.73
CA CYS A 387 -13.05 24.23 5.27
C CYS A 387 -12.26 23.18 6.07
N GLU A 388 -12.38 23.15 7.39
CA GLU A 388 -11.72 22.18 8.27
C GLU A 388 -12.19 20.75 7.98
N ARG A 389 -13.50 20.54 7.87
CA ARG A 389 -14.06 19.24 7.52
C ARG A 389 -13.61 18.76 6.15
N ALA A 390 -13.62 19.64 5.14
CA ALA A 390 -13.15 19.30 3.80
C ALA A 390 -11.64 18.98 3.79
N ARG A 391 -10.86 19.71 4.58
CA ARG A 391 -9.43 19.43 4.79
C ARG A 391 -9.20 18.05 5.41
N GLU A 392 -9.95 17.69 6.46
CA GLU A 392 -9.86 16.38 7.11
C GLU A 392 -10.18 15.24 6.14
N VAL A 393 -11.25 15.38 5.35
CA VAL A 393 -11.64 14.41 4.31
C VAL A 393 -10.54 14.28 3.25
N ALA A 394 -9.95 15.39 2.80
CA ALA A 394 -8.82 15.38 1.87
C ALA A 394 -7.59 14.67 2.44
N ILE A 395 -7.22 14.96 3.70
CA ILE A 395 -6.09 14.30 4.38
C ILE A 395 -6.35 12.81 4.57
N GLN A 396 -7.56 12.42 5.01
CA GLN A 396 -7.92 11.01 5.16
C GLN A 396 -7.86 10.27 3.81
N ALA A 397 -8.41 10.84 2.74
CA ALA A 397 -8.36 10.24 1.42
C ALA A 397 -6.92 10.06 0.92
N TYR A 398 -6.04 11.03 1.20
CA TYR A 398 -4.61 10.91 0.92
C TYR A 398 -3.95 9.77 1.71
N GLN A 399 -4.21 9.67 3.01
CA GLN A 399 -3.65 8.62 3.88
C GLN A 399 -4.19 7.22 3.52
N GLU A 400 -5.46 7.11 3.13
CA GLU A 400 -6.05 5.87 2.65
C GLU A 400 -5.44 5.43 1.32
N TRP A 401 -5.26 6.37 0.39
CA TRP A 401 -4.56 6.10 -0.87
C TRP A 401 -3.12 5.66 -0.63
N GLN A 402 -2.38 6.35 0.25
CA GLN A 402 -1.02 5.95 0.63
C GLN A 402 -1.00 4.53 1.19
N ARG A 403 -1.88 4.20 2.15
CA ARG A 403 -1.99 2.85 2.70
C ARG A 403 -2.32 1.80 1.63
N ALA A 404 -3.28 2.08 0.75
CA ALA A 404 -3.68 1.17 -0.32
C ALA A 404 -2.57 0.91 -1.34
N CYS A 405 -1.70 1.90 -1.60
CA CYS A 405 -0.59 1.78 -2.55
C CYS A 405 0.72 1.29 -1.92
N TRP A 406 0.91 1.43 -0.60
CA TRP A 406 2.19 1.23 0.09
C TRP A 406 2.22 0.14 1.17
N THR A 407 1.19 -0.69 1.32
CA THR A 407 1.20 -1.85 2.25
C THR A 407 2.23 -2.96 1.96
N GLY A 408 3.21 -2.71 1.08
CA GLY A 408 4.37 -3.58 0.84
C GLY A 408 5.74 -2.98 1.23
N VAL A 409 5.79 -1.74 1.73
CA VAL A 409 7.01 -1.11 2.27
C VAL A 409 6.59 -0.35 3.52
N ALA A 410 7.11 -0.72 4.68
CA ALA A 410 6.82 -0.02 5.92
C ALA A 410 7.10 1.49 5.75
N PRO A 411 6.16 2.37 6.12
CA PRO A 411 6.45 3.79 6.12
C PRO A 411 7.51 4.06 7.18
N GLU A 412 8.68 4.55 6.76
CA GLU A 412 9.58 5.23 7.68
C GLU A 412 8.79 6.36 8.33
N ALA A 413 8.73 6.33 9.65
CA ALA A 413 8.07 7.37 10.43
C ALA A 413 8.67 8.73 10.05
N PRO A 414 7.85 9.79 9.94
CA PRO A 414 8.39 11.12 9.73
C PRO A 414 9.36 11.45 10.86
N ALA A 415 10.61 11.78 10.48
CA ALA A 415 11.57 12.34 11.40
C ALA A 415 10.96 13.58 12.07
N LYS A 416 11.07 13.63 13.39
CA LYS A 416 10.60 14.75 14.22
C LYS A 416 11.38 16.03 13.96
#